data_AF-A0A5C6CT00-F1
#
_entry.id   AF-A0A5C6CT00-F1
#
_cell.length_a   1.000
_cell.length_b   1.000
_cell.length_c   1.000
_cell.angle_alpha   90.00
_cell.angle_beta   90.00
_cell.angle_gamma   90.00
#
_symmetry.space_group_name_H-M   'P 1'
#
loop_
_entity.id
_entity.type
_entity.pdbx_description
1 polymer ?
#
loop_
_entity_poly.entity_id
_entity_poly.type
_entity_poly.pdbx_seq_one_letter_code
_entity_poly.pdbx_strand_id
1 'polypeptide(L)'
;MPNPVDDLPEPSVPEPNDRATATDDGSSGPVEKHHASVTNAGEGVAWIGFVGLGMELAGVTLLFAGIGYWIDSWRGHVVMYATALSTMVGFGFAMARFIVKVSRKRSR
;
A
#
# COMPACT_ATOMS: atom_id res chain seq x y z
N MET A 1 -54.79 24.75 -8.03
CA MET A 1 -53.73 24.28 -7.11
C MET A 1 -52.41 24.81 -7.64
N PRO A 2 -51.68 25.66 -6.88
CA PRO A 2 -50.44 26.28 -7.35
C PRO A 2 -49.28 25.26 -7.41
N ASN A 3 -48.41 25.41 -8.41
CA ASN A 3 -47.27 24.54 -8.70
C ASN A 3 -46.11 24.84 -7.72
N PRO A 4 -45.46 23.84 -7.12
CA PRO A 4 -44.33 24.05 -6.21
C PRO A 4 -43.01 23.88 -6.97
N VAL A 5 -42.50 24.94 -7.61
CA VAL A 5 -41.17 24.91 -8.25
C VAL A 5 -40.31 26.17 -8.06
N ASP A 6 -40.72 27.13 -7.23
CA ASP A 6 -40.08 28.45 -7.17
C ASP A 6 -39.23 28.73 -5.90
N ASP A 7 -38.52 27.75 -5.33
CA ASP A 7 -37.59 28.02 -4.21
C ASP A 7 -36.32 27.15 -4.27
N LEU A 8 -35.46 27.40 -5.26
CA LEU A 8 -34.05 27.02 -5.19
C LEU A 8 -33.18 28.27 -5.33
N PRO A 9 -32.31 28.59 -4.36
CA PRO A 9 -31.39 29.71 -4.48
C PRO A 9 -30.37 29.43 -5.59
N GLU A 10 -30.22 30.38 -6.52
CA GLU A 10 -29.22 30.32 -7.59
C GLU A 10 -27.79 30.17 -7.03
N PRO A 11 -26.95 29.32 -7.64
CA PRO A 11 -25.55 29.23 -7.27
C PRO A 11 -24.81 30.51 -7.68
N SER A 12 -24.33 31.26 -6.69
CA SER A 12 -23.47 32.43 -6.86
C SER A 12 -22.16 32.05 -7.57
N VAL A 13 -22.02 32.46 -8.82
CA VAL A 13 -20.80 32.34 -9.63
C VAL A 13 -19.75 33.33 -9.11
N PRO A 14 -18.51 32.90 -8.77
CA PRO A 14 -17.44 33.83 -8.46
C PRO A 14 -16.91 34.53 -9.72
N GLU A 15 -16.84 35.85 -9.66
CA GLU A 15 -16.34 36.79 -10.68
C GLU A 15 -14.88 36.50 -11.10
N PRO A 16 -14.52 36.62 -12.40
CA PRO A 16 -13.13 36.52 -12.86
C PRO A 16 -12.36 37.79 -12.50
N ASN A 17 -11.29 37.65 -11.72
CA ASN A 17 -10.48 38.78 -11.26
C ASN A 17 -9.44 39.15 -12.33
N ASP A 18 -9.83 40.07 -13.21
CA ASP A 18 -8.97 40.66 -14.24
C ASP A 18 -8.00 41.67 -13.62
N ARG A 19 -6.80 41.23 -13.22
CA ARG A 19 -5.72 42.15 -12.87
C ARG A 19 -4.40 41.74 -13.49
N ALA A 20 -4.24 42.12 -14.76
CA ALA A 20 -2.95 42.25 -15.40
C ALA A 20 -2.28 43.57 -14.96
N THR A 21 -1.10 43.47 -14.36
CA THR A 21 -0.08 44.53 -14.43
C THR A 21 1.26 43.86 -14.69
N ALA A 22 1.84 44.18 -15.85
CA ALA A 22 3.13 43.71 -16.34
C ALA A 22 4.30 44.51 -15.75
N THR A 23 5.51 44.10 -16.14
CA THR A 23 6.87 44.68 -15.97
C THR A 23 7.59 44.33 -14.66
N ASP A 24 8.88 44.00 -14.59
CA ASP A 24 9.97 43.70 -15.54
C ASP A 24 11.20 43.24 -14.69
N ASP A 25 12.19 42.66 -15.35
CA ASP A 25 13.62 42.60 -15.00
C ASP A 25 14.18 41.51 -14.05
N GLY A 26 14.73 40.48 -14.71
CA GLY A 26 16.02 39.81 -14.47
C GLY A 26 16.72 39.84 -13.10
N SER A 27 16.94 38.63 -12.55
CA SER A 27 18.29 38.22 -12.12
C SER A 27 18.39 36.70 -11.96
N SER A 28 19.38 36.12 -12.63
CA SER A 28 19.75 34.71 -12.57
C SER A 28 20.28 34.33 -11.18
N GLY A 29 19.55 33.46 -10.47
CA GLY A 29 20.03 32.76 -9.27
C GLY A 29 19.69 31.26 -9.38
N PRO A 30 20.55 30.36 -8.87
CA PRO A 30 20.38 28.92 -9.08
C PRO A 30 19.11 28.45 -8.39
N VAL A 31 18.33 27.66 -9.13
CA VAL A 31 17.09 27.04 -8.69
C VAL A 31 17.34 26.16 -7.46
N GLU A 32 17.15 26.73 -6.28
CA GLU A 32 17.09 26.01 -5.03
C GLU A 32 15.74 25.28 -4.99
N LYS A 33 15.73 24.06 -5.54
CA LYS A 33 14.59 23.14 -5.44
C LYS A 33 14.50 22.63 -4.00
N HIS A 34 13.93 23.43 -3.12
CA HIS A 34 13.54 22.97 -1.78
C HIS A 34 12.16 23.51 -1.43
N HIS A 35 11.33 22.61 -0.90
CA HIS A 35 9.91 22.77 -0.50
C HIS A 35 8.91 22.66 -1.65
N ALA A 36 7.85 21.85 -1.60
CA ALA A 36 7.41 20.87 -0.63
C ALA A 36 6.36 20.00 -1.34
N SER A 37 6.63 18.70 -1.47
CA SER A 37 5.58 17.68 -1.63
C SER A 37 5.87 16.62 -0.56
N VAL A 38 5.67 17.02 0.69
CA VAL A 38 5.72 16.15 1.86
C VAL A 38 4.31 16.08 2.41
N THR A 39 3.42 15.42 1.68
CA THR A 39 2.12 14.97 2.19
C THR A 39 1.74 13.73 1.38
N ASN A 40 2.43 12.61 1.65
CA ASN A 40 2.07 11.21 1.30
C ASN A 40 3.25 10.23 1.51
N ALA A 41 4.43 10.70 1.93
CA ALA A 41 5.58 9.82 2.20
C ALA A 41 5.37 8.89 3.43
N GLY A 42 4.46 9.24 4.36
CA GLY A 42 4.19 8.44 5.56
C GLY A 42 3.36 7.18 5.30
N GLU A 43 2.34 7.26 4.43
CA GLU A 43 1.47 6.11 4.11
C GLU A 43 2.17 5.09 3.20
N GLY A 44 2.92 5.56 2.20
CA GLY A 44 3.64 4.68 1.26
C GLY A 44 4.72 3.83 1.94
N VAL A 45 5.43 4.38 2.94
CA VAL A 45 6.50 3.66 3.66
C VAL A 45 5.94 2.54 4.55
N ALA A 46 4.78 2.77 5.18
CA ALA A 46 4.09 1.74 5.95
C ALA A 46 3.56 0.61 5.05
N TRP A 47 3.04 0.98 3.87
CA TRP A 47 2.57 0.02 2.85
C TRP A 47 3.68 -0.84 2.28
N ILE A 48 4.82 -0.24 1.90
CA ILE A 48 6.02 -0.98 1.46
C ILE A 48 6.49 -1.96 2.55
N GLY A 49 6.46 -1.53 3.82
CA GLY A 49 6.85 -2.36 4.95
C GLY A 49 5.92 -3.57 5.15
N PHE A 50 4.61 -3.36 4.97
CA PHE A 50 3.61 -4.44 5.04
C PHE A 50 3.75 -5.43 3.88
N VAL A 51 3.90 -4.94 2.65
CA VAL A 51 4.11 -5.78 1.45
C VAL A 51 5.39 -6.59 1.57
N GLY A 52 6.49 -6.00 2.05
CA GLY A 52 7.74 -6.73 2.29
C GLY A 52 7.59 -7.84 3.32
N LEU A 53 6.83 -7.59 4.39
CA LEU A 53 6.53 -8.61 5.42
C LEU A 53 5.61 -9.72 4.87
N GLY A 54 4.64 -9.36 4.04
CA GLY A 54 3.78 -10.30 3.31
C GLY A 54 4.56 -11.16 2.32
N MET A 55 5.53 -10.59 1.60
CA MET A 55 6.42 -11.33 0.70
C MET A 55 7.33 -12.31 1.43
N GLU A 56 7.86 -11.93 2.60
CA GLU A 56 8.62 -12.85 3.46
C GLU A 56 7.76 -14.04 3.90
N LEU A 57 6.50 -13.77 4.27
CA LEU A 57 5.53 -14.78 4.70
C LEU A 57 5.10 -15.70 3.54
N ALA A 58 4.76 -15.12 2.40
CA ALA A 58 4.39 -15.84 1.20
C ALA A 58 5.56 -16.69 0.69
N GLY A 59 6.79 -16.16 0.71
CA GLY A 59 8.00 -16.89 0.31
C GLY A 59 8.27 -18.11 1.18
N VAL A 60 8.19 -17.98 2.52
CA VAL A 60 8.37 -19.12 3.44
C VAL A 60 7.26 -20.15 3.25
N THR A 61 6.01 -19.72 3.11
CA THR A 61 4.87 -20.62 2.89
C THR A 61 5.02 -21.37 1.56
N LEU A 62 5.41 -20.67 0.49
CA LEU A 62 5.64 -21.23 -0.84
C LEU A 62 6.82 -22.21 -0.84
N LEU A 63 7.88 -21.91 -0.09
CA LEU A 63 9.02 -22.82 0.07
C LEU A 63 8.58 -24.15 0.72
N PHE A 64 7.82 -24.07 1.81
CA PHE A 64 7.29 -25.25 2.50
C PHE A 64 6.27 -26.02 1.64
N ALA A 65 5.41 -25.32 0.90
CA ALA A 65 4.50 -25.93 -0.07
C ALA A 65 5.27 -26.67 -1.16
N GLY A 66 6.32 -26.05 -1.71
CA GLY A 66 7.20 -26.66 -2.71
C GLY A 66 7.93 -27.90 -2.19
N ILE A 67 8.43 -27.87 -0.95
CA ILE A 67 9.06 -29.03 -0.30
C ILE A 67 8.04 -30.16 -0.11
N GLY A 68 6.82 -29.84 0.34
CA GLY A 68 5.75 -30.82 0.49
C GLY A 68 5.35 -31.46 -0.83
N TYR A 69 5.18 -30.64 -1.88
CA TYR A 69 4.89 -31.12 -3.23
C TYR A 69 6.01 -32.01 -3.76
N TRP A 70 7.26 -31.65 -3.53
CA TRP A 70 8.41 -32.48 -3.92
C TRP A 70 8.38 -33.84 -3.21
N ILE A 71 8.11 -33.87 -1.91
CA ILE A 71 8.01 -35.10 -1.11
C ILE A 71 6.83 -35.96 -1.57
N ASP A 72 5.69 -35.34 -1.88
CA ASP A 72 4.48 -36.03 -2.32
C ASP A 72 4.67 -36.63 -3.72
N SER A 73 5.30 -35.88 -4.63
CA SER A 73 5.68 -36.33 -5.96
C SER A 73 6.67 -37.50 -5.91
N TRP A 74 7.51 -37.59 -4.89
CA TRP A 74 8.48 -38.68 -4.75
C TRP A 74 7.85 -39.96 -4.19
N ARG A 75 6.78 -39.84 -3.39
CA ARG A 75 6.06 -40.99 -2.83
C ARG A 75 4.92 -41.51 -3.73
N GLY A 76 4.55 -40.76 -4.77
CA GLY A 76 3.56 -41.19 -5.75
C GLY A 76 2.15 -41.37 -5.18
N HIS A 77 1.83 -40.70 -4.06
CA HIS A 77 0.50 -40.77 -3.48
C HIS A 77 -0.49 -39.94 -4.30
N VAL A 78 -1.69 -40.49 -4.54
CA VAL A 78 -2.79 -39.79 -5.21
C VAL A 78 -3.33 -38.63 -4.36
N VAL A 79 -3.01 -38.61 -3.07
CA VAL A 79 -3.54 -37.66 -2.08
C VAL A 79 -2.40 -36.88 -1.45
N MET A 80 -2.48 -35.54 -1.57
CA MET A 80 -1.42 -34.59 -1.24
C MET A 80 -1.28 -34.29 0.26
N TYR A 81 -1.13 -35.33 1.08
CA TYR A 81 -1.03 -35.20 2.53
C TYR A 81 0.26 -34.49 2.96
N ALA A 82 1.38 -34.78 2.29
CA ALA A 82 2.67 -34.17 2.63
C ALA A 82 2.67 -32.66 2.32
N THR A 83 2.11 -32.28 1.18
CA THR A 83 1.91 -30.88 0.80
C THR A 83 0.97 -30.18 1.78
N ALA A 84 -0.16 -30.78 2.14
CA ALA A 84 -1.09 -30.16 3.09
C ALA A 84 -0.44 -29.90 4.47
N LEU A 85 0.27 -30.90 5.01
CA LEU A 85 0.99 -30.77 6.28
C LEU A 85 2.11 -29.74 6.20
N SER A 86 2.94 -29.78 5.15
CA SER A 86 4.06 -28.84 5.02
C SER A 86 3.55 -27.40 4.87
N THR A 87 2.47 -27.21 4.11
CA THR A 87 1.90 -25.88 3.88
C THR A 87 1.24 -25.34 5.15
N MET A 88 0.54 -26.18 5.90
CA MET A 88 -0.03 -25.82 7.20
C MET A 88 1.06 -25.41 8.20
N VAL A 89 2.14 -26.18 8.30
CA VAL A 89 3.28 -25.88 9.17
C VAL A 89 4.01 -24.62 8.71
N GLY A 90 4.29 -24.50 7.41
CA GLY A 90 4.96 -23.34 6.81
C GLY A 90 4.18 -22.05 7.02
N PHE A 91 2.86 -22.08 6.82
CA PHE A 91 1.97 -20.95 7.07
C PHE A 91 1.96 -20.55 8.55
N GLY A 92 1.77 -21.53 9.45
CA GLY A 92 1.76 -21.28 10.90
C GLY A 92 3.08 -20.68 11.40
N PHE A 93 4.21 -21.22 10.95
CA PHE A 93 5.54 -20.72 11.30
C PHE A 93 5.79 -19.31 10.75
N ALA A 94 5.45 -19.06 9.49
CA ALA A 94 5.59 -17.75 8.87
C ALA A 94 4.75 -16.70 9.59
N MET A 95 3.52 -17.04 10.00
CA MET A 95 2.63 -16.14 10.72
C MET A 95 3.09 -15.88 12.16
N ALA A 96 3.59 -16.89 12.86
CA ALA A 96 4.21 -16.71 14.17
C ALA A 96 5.41 -15.75 14.09
N ARG A 97 6.27 -15.91 13.08
CA ARG A 97 7.40 -15.01 12.83
C ARG A 97 6.93 -13.59 12.49
N PHE A 98 5.86 -13.45 11.69
CA PHE A 98 5.23 -12.16 11.37
C PHE A 98 4.82 -11.40 12.64
N ILE A 99 4.08 -12.06 13.54
CA ILE A 99 3.58 -11.46 14.78
C ILE A 99 4.74 -11.01 15.67
N VAL A 100 5.79 -11.84 15.81
CA VAL A 100 6.98 -11.50 16.59
C VAL A 100 7.73 -10.32 15.99
N LYS A 101 7.90 -10.28 14.66
CA LYS A 101 8.63 -9.22 13.95
C LYS A 101 7.90 -7.88 14.02
N VAL A 102 6.57 -7.89 13.87
CA VAL A 102 5.71 -6.70 14.01
C VAL A 102 5.67 -6.22 15.47
N SER A 103 5.54 -7.13 16.44
CA SER A 103 5.48 -6.77 17.87
C SER A 103 6.77 -6.13 18.38
N ARG A 104 7.94 -6.59 17.92
CA ARG A 104 9.23 -5.98 18.26
C ARG A 104 9.42 -4.57 17.70
N LYS A 105 8.76 -4.25 16.58
CA LYS A 105 8.89 -2.94 15.92
C LYS A 105 8.13 -1.81 16.65
N ARG A 106 7.25 -2.14 17.60
CA ARG A 106 6.48 -1.17 18.40
C ARG A 106 7.21 -0.62 19.65
N SER A 107 8.36 -1.17 20.02
CA SER A 107 9.07 -0.85 21.28
C SER A 107 10.26 0.11 21.12
N ARG A 108 10.43 0.76 19.97
CA ARG A 108 11.38 1.85 19.74
C ARG A 108 10.66 2.99 19.05
#